data_AF-A0AAN6JTL7-F1
#
_entry.id   AF-A0AAN6JTL7-F1
#
_cell.length_a   1.000
_cell.length_b   1.000
_cell.length_c   1.000
_cell.angle_alpha   90.00
_cell.angle_beta   90.00
_cell.angle_gamma   90.00
#
_symmetry.space_group_name_H-M   'P 1'
#
loop_
_entity.id
_entity.type
_entity.pdbx_description
1 polymer ?
#
loop_
_entity_poly.entity_id
_entity_poly.type
_entity_poly.pdbx_seq_one_letter_code
_entity_poly.pdbx_strand_id
1 'polypeptide(L)'
;MRRGGGLAALERHSTTTSSFADLSSDLSAAQLTELRNQLSTFSSALRSFATTHRAQILRDPEFRHAFQKMCASLGVDPLSGGGGGGGGPAGSGSSSSSSSLSKRGSSIWADILPGLSDFQYDLGVQIIDVCVSTRALNGGMISMDELILRIQALRSGSSAPSTLSSSTAASVITPEDIARSIQLLEPLGSGYAIINVPSIGPSSALLTPNSSTSGKRGAGSHPPNTRQMVRSVPREMDMDAQTVLGLLLQASSSAGTGGGYITLDIVVQPNMAMGKTAWTQDRASAVLDGMLMGEGTLWVDNQVFPARYYSLAASTSMF
;
A
#
# COMPACT_ATOMS: atom_id res chain seq x y z
N MET A 1 -48.63 61.95 9.72
CA MET A 1 -47.25 61.42 9.84
C MET A 1 -47.30 59.91 9.77
N ARG A 2 -47.07 59.30 8.59
CA ARG A 2 -47.02 57.83 8.43
C ARG A 2 -45.59 57.46 8.07
N ARG A 3 -44.86 56.89 9.04
CA ARG A 3 -43.51 56.38 8.85
C ARG A 3 -43.60 55.14 7.96
N GLY A 4 -43.00 55.20 6.77
CA GLY A 4 -42.79 54.04 5.89
C GLY A 4 -41.78 53.07 6.50
N GLY A 5 -42.18 52.34 7.55
CA GLY A 5 -41.40 51.28 8.15
C GLY A 5 -41.54 50.01 7.31
N GLY A 6 -40.63 49.80 6.36
CA GLY A 6 -40.58 48.57 5.57
C GLY A 6 -39.47 48.60 4.52
N LEU A 7 -39.44 49.63 3.68
CA LEU A 7 -38.45 49.77 2.60
C LEU A 7 -37.05 50.07 3.12
N ALA A 8 -36.92 50.93 4.14
CA ALA A 8 -35.62 51.26 4.75
C ALA A 8 -35.00 50.09 5.55
N ALA A 9 -35.78 49.06 5.89
CA ALA A 9 -35.27 47.84 6.52
C ALA A 9 -34.78 46.84 5.46
N LEU A 10 -35.49 46.72 4.33
CA LEU A 10 -35.09 45.92 3.18
C LEU A 10 -33.82 46.47 2.51
N GLU A 11 -33.71 47.79 2.34
CA GLU A 11 -32.51 48.44 1.77
C GLU A 11 -31.29 48.27 2.69
N ARG A 12 -31.48 48.39 4.01
CA ARG A 12 -30.43 48.05 4.99
C ARG A 12 -30.05 46.58 4.94
N HIS A 13 -31.01 45.68 4.76
CA HIS A 13 -30.71 44.26 4.61
C HIS A 13 -29.94 43.99 3.31
N SER A 14 -30.30 44.62 2.19
CA SER A 14 -29.62 44.50 0.90
C SER A 14 -28.20 45.06 0.93
N THR A 15 -27.99 46.22 1.56
CA THR A 15 -26.67 46.85 1.74
C THR A 15 -25.80 46.09 2.74
N THR A 16 -26.39 45.54 3.81
CA THR A 16 -25.67 44.65 4.75
C THR A 16 -25.28 43.35 4.05
N THR A 17 -26.15 42.74 3.25
CA THR A 17 -25.83 41.49 2.55
C THR A 17 -24.72 41.68 1.51
N SER A 18 -24.73 42.79 0.77
CA SER A 18 -23.67 43.12 -0.20
C SER A 18 -22.34 43.42 0.47
N SER A 19 -22.31 44.26 1.52
CA SER A 19 -21.07 44.52 2.28
C SER A 19 -20.50 43.26 2.96
N PHE A 20 -21.37 42.35 3.43
CA PHE A 20 -20.92 41.05 3.95
C PHE A 20 -20.36 40.15 2.84
N ALA A 21 -20.93 40.18 1.64
CA ALA A 21 -20.41 39.43 0.50
C ALA A 21 -19.02 39.94 0.08
N ASP A 22 -18.83 41.26 0.02
CA ASP A 22 -17.56 41.89 -0.32
C ASP A 22 -16.49 41.57 0.74
N LEU A 23 -16.80 41.76 2.02
CA LEU A 23 -15.87 41.47 3.12
C LEU A 23 -15.54 39.98 3.20
N SER A 24 -16.52 39.10 2.94
CA SER A 24 -16.29 37.66 2.87
C SER A 24 -15.34 37.31 1.72
N SER A 25 -15.50 37.95 0.56
CA SER A 25 -14.63 37.73 -0.59
C SER A 25 -13.20 38.23 -0.33
N ASP A 26 -13.03 39.41 0.27
CA ASP A 26 -11.74 39.99 0.63
C ASP A 26 -11.01 39.17 1.69
N LEU A 27 -11.73 38.69 2.71
CA LEU A 27 -11.16 37.82 3.74
C LEU A 27 -10.72 36.48 3.13
N SER A 28 -11.54 35.89 2.25
CA SER A 28 -11.17 34.67 1.55
C SER A 28 -9.97 34.88 0.61
N ALA A 29 -9.91 36.01 -0.08
CA ALA A 29 -8.80 36.38 -0.96
C ALA A 29 -7.51 36.56 -0.15
N ALA A 30 -7.57 37.29 0.97
CA ALA A 30 -6.43 37.47 1.87
C ALA A 30 -5.92 36.12 2.42
N GLN A 31 -6.81 35.23 2.86
CA GLN A 31 -6.45 33.89 3.31
C GLN A 31 -5.81 33.05 2.19
N LEU A 32 -6.33 33.11 0.96
CA LEU A 32 -5.74 32.41 -0.18
C LEU A 32 -4.36 32.96 -0.55
N THR A 33 -4.14 34.26 -0.45
CA THR A 33 -2.82 34.87 -0.70
C THR A 33 -1.81 34.44 0.35
N GLU A 34 -2.21 34.44 1.62
CA GLU A 34 -1.36 34.00 2.72
C GLU A 34 -1.01 32.51 2.60
N LEU A 35 -1.99 31.65 2.32
CA LEU A 35 -1.74 30.22 2.09
C LEU A 35 -0.81 29.98 0.90
N ARG A 36 -0.95 30.75 -0.20
CA ARG A 36 -0.03 30.67 -1.35
C ARG A 36 1.39 31.07 -0.97
N ASN A 37 1.54 32.12 -0.18
CA ASN A 37 2.85 32.56 0.30
C ASN A 37 3.48 31.49 1.20
N GLN A 38 2.72 30.95 2.15
CA GLN A 38 3.17 29.87 3.04
C GLN A 38 3.57 28.61 2.25
N LEU A 39 2.77 28.18 1.27
CA LEU A 39 3.11 27.07 0.38
C LEU A 39 4.35 27.35 -0.46
N SER A 40 4.55 28.59 -0.93
CA SER A 40 5.73 28.94 -1.72
C SER A 40 7.02 28.87 -0.90
N THR A 41 7.03 29.46 0.29
CA THR A 41 8.17 29.43 1.22
C THR A 41 8.49 28.00 1.63
N PHE A 42 7.45 27.23 1.96
CA PHE A 42 7.62 25.83 2.33
C PHE A 42 8.10 24.97 1.15
N SER A 43 7.56 25.16 -0.06
CA SER A 43 8.02 24.42 -1.25
C SER A 43 9.49 24.71 -1.58
N SER A 44 9.94 25.95 -1.42
CA SER A 44 11.34 26.34 -1.58
C SER A 44 12.24 25.69 -0.53
N ALA A 45 11.80 25.69 0.74
CA ALA A 45 12.50 25.01 1.82
C ALA A 45 12.59 23.49 1.58
N LEU A 46 11.51 22.84 1.13
CA LEU A 46 11.49 21.40 0.84
C LEU A 46 12.40 21.06 -0.35
N ARG A 47 12.45 21.91 -1.39
CA ARG A 47 13.41 21.75 -2.50
C ARG A 47 14.86 21.88 -2.03
N SER A 48 15.16 22.89 -1.24
CA SER A 48 16.50 23.07 -0.66
C SER A 48 16.90 21.84 0.17
N PHE A 49 16.01 21.39 1.04
CA PHE A 49 16.19 20.19 1.86
C PHE A 49 16.42 18.92 1.02
N ALA A 50 15.66 18.74 -0.07
CA ALA A 50 15.83 17.59 -0.96
C ALA A 50 17.20 17.60 -1.66
N THR A 51 17.69 18.77 -2.07
CA THR A 51 19.02 18.89 -2.69
C THR A 51 20.15 18.63 -1.69
N THR A 52 20.05 19.10 -0.45
CA THR A 52 21.10 18.92 0.57
C THR A 52 21.16 17.49 1.08
N HIS A 53 20.00 16.84 1.26
CA HIS A 53 19.91 15.49 1.83
C HIS A 53 19.72 14.38 0.78
N ARG A 54 19.91 14.66 -0.51
CA ARG A 54 19.68 13.69 -1.62
C ARG A 54 20.28 12.31 -1.35
N ALA A 55 21.56 12.26 -0.98
CA ALA A 55 22.26 10.98 -0.75
C ALA A 55 21.68 10.21 0.46
N GLN A 56 21.18 10.93 1.47
CA GLN A 56 20.54 10.34 2.65
C GLN A 56 19.17 9.79 2.31
N ILE A 57 18.38 10.50 1.49
CA ILE A 57 17.07 10.02 0.97
C ILE A 57 17.23 8.73 0.17
N LEU A 58 18.34 8.58 -0.56
CA LEU A 58 18.60 7.38 -1.35
C LEU A 58 19.17 6.23 -0.53
N ARG A 59 19.92 6.51 0.54
CA ARG A 59 20.61 5.47 1.33
C ARG A 59 19.78 4.94 2.50
N ASP A 60 19.06 5.82 3.19
CA ASP A 60 18.34 5.49 4.42
C ASP A 60 16.82 5.35 4.14
N PRO A 61 16.25 4.15 4.30
CA PRO A 61 14.84 3.93 4.01
C PRO A 61 13.90 4.63 5.01
N GLU A 62 14.26 4.74 6.29
CA GLU A 62 13.41 5.42 7.28
C GLU A 62 13.28 6.90 6.95
N PHE A 63 14.41 7.52 6.61
CA PHE A 63 14.46 8.91 6.20
C PHE A 63 13.72 9.15 4.88
N ARG A 64 13.84 8.22 3.92
CA ARG A 64 13.07 8.26 2.66
C ARG A 64 11.58 8.29 2.91
N HIS A 65 11.09 7.42 3.80
CA HIS A 65 9.68 7.36 4.15
C HIS A 65 9.20 8.64 4.86
N ALA A 66 9.99 9.17 5.80
CA ALA A 66 9.65 10.41 6.49
C ALA A 66 9.53 11.60 5.51
N PHE A 67 10.48 11.71 4.57
CA PHE A 67 10.45 12.71 3.50
C PHE A 67 9.22 12.56 2.60
N GLN A 68 8.93 11.33 2.19
CA GLN A 68 7.77 11.01 1.37
C GLN A 68 6.44 11.31 2.07
N LYS A 69 6.32 11.02 3.37
CA LYS A 69 5.13 11.34 4.18
C LYS A 69 4.91 12.85 4.27
N MET A 70 5.99 13.63 4.39
CA MET A 70 5.93 15.09 4.34
C MET A 70 5.39 15.56 2.98
N CYS A 71 5.90 15.00 1.87
CA CYS A 71 5.42 15.33 0.53
C CYS A 71 3.93 14.97 0.35
N ALA A 72 3.51 13.78 0.81
CA ALA A 72 2.12 13.32 0.73
C ALA A 72 1.15 14.21 1.52
N SER A 73 1.55 14.74 2.68
CA SER A 73 0.71 15.64 3.48
C SER A 73 0.34 16.94 2.75
N LEU A 74 1.11 17.30 1.72
CA LEU A 74 0.91 18.50 0.90
C LEU A 74 0.24 18.18 -0.44
N GLY A 75 -0.10 16.91 -0.68
CA GLY A 75 -0.60 16.44 -1.97
C GLY A 75 0.46 16.51 -3.08
N VAL A 76 1.74 16.55 -2.71
CA VAL A 76 2.86 16.55 -3.65
C VAL A 76 3.42 15.13 -3.68
N ASP A 77 3.29 14.45 -4.82
CA ASP A 77 3.90 13.14 -5.00
C ASP A 77 5.32 13.28 -5.58
N PRO A 78 6.38 12.93 -4.83
CA PRO A 78 7.75 13.00 -5.31
C PRO A 78 8.07 11.94 -6.38
N LEU A 79 7.20 10.94 -6.56
CA LEU A 79 7.41 9.82 -7.49
C LEU A 79 6.68 9.97 -8.83
N SER A 80 5.62 10.78 -8.90
CA SER A 80 4.87 11.04 -10.13
C SER A 80 5.69 11.77 -11.22
N GLY A 81 6.97 12.09 -10.95
CA GLY A 81 7.81 12.93 -11.80
C GLY A 81 8.51 12.25 -12.97
N GLY A 82 8.69 10.93 -12.97
CA GLY A 82 9.50 10.26 -13.99
C GLY A 82 8.66 9.50 -15.00
N GLY A 83 8.18 10.13 -16.08
CA GLY A 83 7.59 9.34 -17.18
C GLY A 83 6.59 10.00 -18.11
N GLY A 84 6.83 11.23 -18.54
CA GLY A 84 6.36 11.65 -19.85
C GLY A 84 7.28 11.07 -20.93
N GLY A 85 7.11 9.79 -21.27
CA GLY A 85 8.04 9.11 -22.17
C GLY A 85 7.57 7.75 -22.68
N GLY A 86 6.27 7.58 -22.93
CA GLY A 86 5.72 6.44 -23.67
C GLY A 86 5.13 6.93 -24.98
N GLY A 87 5.88 6.80 -26.08
CA GLY A 87 5.39 7.07 -27.43
C GLY A 87 4.29 6.09 -27.81
N GLY A 88 3.04 6.57 -27.80
CA GLY A 88 1.89 5.93 -28.44
C GLY A 88 1.16 7.00 -29.26
N PRO A 89 0.71 6.69 -30.49
CA PRO A 89 0.25 7.72 -31.41
C PRO A 89 -1.09 8.30 -30.96
N ALA A 90 -1.20 9.63 -31.13
CA ALA A 90 -2.40 10.46 -31.15
C ALA A 90 -3.75 9.76 -30.90
N GLY A 91 -4.28 9.96 -29.69
CA GLY A 91 -5.68 9.68 -29.34
C GLY A 91 -6.31 10.90 -28.68
N SER A 92 -7.15 11.60 -29.43
CA SER A 92 -8.03 12.68 -28.98
C SER A 92 -8.91 12.25 -27.80
N GLY A 93 -8.94 13.03 -26.71
CA GLY A 93 -9.83 12.78 -25.58
C GLY A 93 -9.84 13.88 -24.50
N SER A 94 -10.72 14.85 -24.69
CA SER A 94 -11.47 15.64 -23.68
C SER A 94 -10.78 16.17 -22.40
N SER A 95 -10.81 17.49 -22.30
CA SER A 95 -10.63 18.32 -21.11
C SER A 95 -11.58 17.96 -19.96
N SER A 96 -11.04 17.43 -18.86
CA SER A 96 -11.60 17.59 -17.52
C SER A 96 -10.73 18.58 -16.75
N SER A 97 -11.14 19.85 -16.77
CA SER A 97 -10.49 20.96 -16.08
C SER A 97 -10.74 20.90 -14.57
N SER A 98 -10.01 20.04 -13.85
CA SER A 98 -9.90 20.13 -12.38
C SER A 98 -8.62 19.52 -11.78
N SER A 99 -7.69 18.97 -12.56
CA SER A 99 -6.49 18.26 -12.02
C SER A 99 -5.13 18.86 -12.43
N SER A 100 -5.08 20.11 -12.87
CA SER A 100 -3.88 20.71 -13.51
C SER A 100 -2.77 21.22 -12.56
N LEU A 101 -2.88 21.07 -11.23
CA LEU A 101 -1.84 21.51 -10.30
C LEU A 101 -0.91 20.38 -9.82
N SER A 102 -1.37 19.12 -9.81
CA SER A 102 -0.55 17.97 -9.41
C SER A 102 0.49 17.59 -10.48
N LYS A 103 0.12 17.71 -11.76
CA LYS A 103 0.97 17.31 -12.90
C LYS A 103 2.19 18.22 -13.12
N ARG A 104 2.10 19.49 -12.69
CA ARG A 104 3.23 20.44 -12.78
C ARG A 104 4.17 20.33 -11.57
N GLY A 105 3.68 19.83 -10.44
CA GLY A 105 4.49 19.56 -9.25
C GLY A 105 5.38 18.34 -9.40
N SER A 106 4.95 17.31 -10.14
CA SER A 106 5.70 16.06 -10.23
C SER A 106 6.93 16.15 -11.14
N SER A 107 6.86 16.87 -12.26
CA SER A 107 8.03 17.13 -13.14
C SER A 107 9.18 17.87 -12.43
N ILE A 108 8.88 18.63 -11.37
CA ILE A 108 9.89 19.39 -10.61
C ILE A 108 10.73 18.43 -9.74
N TRP A 109 10.14 17.33 -9.27
CA TRP A 109 10.85 16.36 -8.43
C TRP A 109 11.75 15.43 -9.23
N ALA A 110 11.42 15.18 -10.50
CA ALA A 110 12.24 14.36 -11.39
C ALA A 110 13.64 14.95 -11.60
N ASP A 111 13.74 16.28 -11.75
CA ASP A 111 15.01 16.99 -11.95
C ASP A 111 15.81 17.15 -10.66
N ILE A 112 15.13 17.28 -9.51
CA ILE A 112 15.75 17.50 -8.20
C ILE A 112 16.18 16.18 -7.56
N LEU A 113 15.38 15.13 -7.74
CA LEU A 113 15.62 13.78 -7.22
C LEU A 113 15.64 12.71 -8.32
N PRO A 114 16.50 12.79 -9.36
CA PRO A 114 16.55 11.81 -10.44
C PRO A 114 16.80 10.34 -10.05
N GLY A 115 17.16 10.06 -8.79
CA GLY A 115 17.38 8.68 -8.32
C GLY A 115 16.22 8.08 -7.51
N LEU A 116 15.26 8.89 -7.06
CA LEU A 116 14.19 8.39 -6.19
C LEU A 116 13.11 7.66 -7.01
N SER A 117 12.70 8.22 -8.14
CA SER A 117 11.76 7.58 -9.05
C SER A 117 12.40 6.36 -9.74
N ASP A 118 13.66 6.46 -10.14
CA ASP A 118 14.41 5.36 -10.77
C ASP A 118 14.53 4.15 -9.83
N PHE A 119 14.91 4.38 -8.56
CA PHE A 119 14.89 3.33 -7.54
C PHE A 119 13.51 2.65 -7.42
N GLN A 120 12.44 3.44 -7.41
CA GLN A 120 11.08 2.92 -7.25
C GLN A 120 10.61 2.13 -8.47
N TYR A 121 10.96 2.58 -9.69
CA TYR A 121 10.65 1.85 -10.92
C TYR A 121 11.47 0.55 -11.03
N ASP A 122 12.76 0.59 -10.68
CA ASP A 122 13.62 -0.60 -10.61
C ASP A 122 13.07 -1.62 -9.59
N LEU A 123 12.64 -1.14 -8.42
CA LEU A 123 11.97 -1.99 -7.44
C LEU A 123 10.65 -2.58 -7.97
N GLY A 124 9.86 -1.79 -8.70
CA GLY A 124 8.63 -2.25 -9.37
C GLY A 124 8.88 -3.39 -10.36
N VAL A 125 9.91 -3.29 -11.20
CA VAL A 125 10.28 -4.35 -12.16
C VAL A 125 10.73 -5.62 -11.44
N GLN A 126 11.50 -5.50 -10.36
CA GLN A 126 11.93 -6.66 -9.57
C GLN A 126 10.75 -7.35 -8.86
N ILE A 127 9.77 -6.58 -8.37
CA ILE A 127 8.54 -7.14 -7.82
C ILE A 127 7.81 -7.94 -8.90
N ILE A 128 7.69 -7.40 -10.13
CA ILE A 128 7.06 -8.11 -11.25
C ILE A 128 7.78 -9.42 -11.53
N ASP A 129 9.12 -9.42 -11.62
CA ASP A 129 9.91 -10.61 -11.93
C ASP A 129 9.74 -11.71 -10.86
N VAL A 130 9.82 -11.34 -9.57
CA VAL A 130 9.56 -12.29 -8.48
C VAL A 130 8.13 -12.82 -8.55
N CYS A 131 7.14 -11.95 -8.78
CA CYS A 131 5.75 -12.37 -8.87
C CYS A 131 5.48 -13.28 -10.07
N VAL A 132 6.11 -13.05 -11.22
CA VAL A 132 5.94 -13.88 -12.42
C VAL A 132 6.65 -15.22 -12.26
N SER A 133 7.89 -15.23 -11.78
CA SER A 133 8.67 -16.46 -11.57
C SER A 133 8.04 -17.40 -10.53
N THR A 134 7.39 -16.84 -9.52
CA THR A 134 6.77 -17.63 -8.44
C THR A 134 5.31 -17.99 -8.70
N ARG A 135 4.65 -17.34 -9.68
CA ARG A 135 3.19 -17.48 -9.95
C ARG A 135 2.73 -18.93 -10.11
N ALA A 136 3.50 -19.74 -10.82
CA ALA A 136 3.14 -21.14 -11.07
C ALA A 136 3.14 -22.01 -9.80
N LEU A 137 3.89 -21.61 -8.78
CA LEU A 137 4.03 -22.35 -7.54
C LEU A 137 3.04 -21.85 -6.48
N ASN A 138 2.97 -20.53 -6.29
CA ASN A 138 2.20 -19.92 -5.20
C ASN A 138 0.79 -19.44 -5.60
N GLY A 139 0.35 -19.68 -6.84
CA GLY A 139 -0.93 -19.17 -7.34
C GLY A 139 -0.95 -17.65 -7.54
N GLY A 140 0.23 -17.02 -7.57
CA GLY A 140 0.38 -15.57 -7.72
C GLY A 140 0.23 -14.78 -6.43
N MET A 141 0.41 -15.42 -5.26
CA MET A 141 0.43 -14.76 -3.95
C MET A 141 1.78 -14.94 -3.24
N ILE A 142 2.32 -13.87 -2.68
CA ILE A 142 3.58 -13.90 -1.94
C ILE A 142 3.48 -13.06 -0.68
N SER A 143 4.05 -13.53 0.43
CA SER A 143 4.11 -12.74 1.67
C SER A 143 5.08 -11.56 1.53
N MET A 144 4.82 -10.45 2.23
CA MET A 144 5.69 -9.27 2.17
C MET A 144 7.15 -9.61 2.57
N ASP A 145 7.31 -10.43 3.61
CA ASP A 145 8.63 -10.82 4.10
C ASP A 145 9.41 -11.66 3.09
N GLU A 146 8.75 -12.64 2.47
CA GLU A 146 9.35 -13.50 1.45
C GLU A 146 9.66 -12.71 0.17
N LEU A 147 8.81 -11.76 -0.21
CA LEU A 147 9.06 -10.86 -1.33
C LEU A 147 10.32 -10.01 -1.07
N ILE A 148 10.46 -9.44 0.12
CA ILE A 148 11.66 -8.68 0.50
C ILE A 148 12.90 -9.57 0.42
N LEU A 149 12.85 -10.79 0.98
CA LEU A 149 13.96 -11.72 0.95
C LEU A 149 14.36 -12.11 -0.49
N ARG A 150 13.38 -12.39 -1.35
CA ARG A 150 13.66 -12.72 -2.76
C ARG A 150 14.24 -11.54 -3.54
N ILE A 151 13.72 -10.33 -3.34
CA ILE A 151 14.28 -9.14 -4.00
C ILE A 151 15.70 -8.85 -3.50
N GLN A 152 15.96 -9.01 -2.20
CA GLN A 152 17.30 -8.87 -1.64
C GLN A 152 18.27 -9.92 -2.22
N ALA A 153 17.81 -11.17 -2.40
CA ALA A 153 18.61 -12.21 -3.05
C ALA A 153 18.90 -11.90 -4.53
N LEU A 154 17.91 -11.37 -5.27
CA LEU A 154 18.11 -10.93 -6.66
C LEU A 154 19.11 -9.78 -6.76
N ARG A 155 19.10 -8.83 -5.81
CA ARG A 155 20.03 -7.69 -5.78
C ARG A 155 21.43 -8.06 -5.28
N SER A 156 21.55 -9.04 -4.37
CA SER A 156 22.84 -9.47 -3.83
C SER A 156 23.58 -10.44 -4.74
N GLY A 157 22.90 -11.02 -5.74
CA GLY A 157 23.46 -12.04 -6.64
C GLY A 157 23.86 -13.35 -5.91
N SER A 158 23.50 -13.49 -4.64
CA SER A 158 23.86 -14.61 -3.76
C SER A 158 22.59 -15.24 -3.21
N SER A 159 22.38 -16.53 -3.51
CA SER A 159 21.25 -17.34 -3.03
C SER A 159 21.39 -17.78 -1.55
N ALA A 160 22.35 -17.23 -0.80
CA ALA A 160 22.55 -17.53 0.61
C ALA A 160 22.35 -16.26 1.47
N PRO A 161 21.68 -16.36 2.63
CA PRO A 161 21.55 -15.26 3.58
C PRO A 161 22.93 -15.03 4.21
N SER A 162 23.71 -14.11 3.64
CA SER A 162 25.01 -13.74 4.19
C SER A 162 24.79 -12.89 5.44
N THR A 163 24.77 -13.55 6.60
CA THR A 163 25.21 -12.92 7.83
C THR A 163 26.67 -12.49 7.63
N LEU A 164 26.98 -11.23 7.94
CA LEU A 164 28.27 -10.52 7.74
C LEU A 164 28.50 -9.82 6.38
N SER A 165 28.21 -8.52 6.38
CA SER A 165 28.97 -7.40 5.79
C SER A 165 29.93 -7.69 4.62
N SER A 166 29.63 -7.15 3.43
CA SER A 166 30.64 -6.44 2.63
C SER A 166 30.05 -5.55 1.51
N SER A 167 30.27 -4.25 1.67
CA SER A 167 30.72 -3.32 0.61
C SER A 167 29.94 -3.17 -0.71
N THR A 168 28.62 -3.27 -0.72
CA THR A 168 27.78 -2.42 -1.59
C THR A 168 26.50 -2.15 -0.82
N ALA A 169 26.14 -0.87 -0.69
CA ALA A 169 24.95 -0.45 0.02
C ALA A 169 23.69 -0.93 -0.74
N ALA A 170 23.38 -2.22 -0.64
CA ALA A 170 22.09 -2.75 -1.02
C ALA A 170 21.07 -1.98 -0.18
N SER A 171 20.43 -0.99 -0.80
CA SER A 171 19.39 -0.16 -0.19
C SER A 171 18.44 -1.08 0.55
N VAL A 172 18.42 -0.99 1.88
CA VAL A 172 17.52 -1.79 2.71
C VAL A 172 16.10 -1.50 2.24
N ILE A 173 15.39 -2.53 1.78
CA ILE A 173 14.05 -2.43 1.21
C ILE A 173 13.05 -2.50 2.36
N THR A 174 12.15 -1.52 2.44
CA THR A 174 11.07 -1.52 3.43
C THR A 174 9.75 -2.01 2.80
N PRO A 175 8.81 -2.53 3.61
CA PRO A 175 7.47 -2.89 3.12
C PRO A 175 6.74 -1.70 2.50
N GLU A 176 7.02 -0.49 2.98
CA GLU A 176 6.43 0.74 2.44
C GLU A 176 6.96 1.09 1.03
N ASP A 177 8.25 0.83 0.76
CA ASP A 177 8.82 0.97 -0.58
C ASP A 177 8.12 0.01 -1.57
N ILE A 178 7.79 -1.21 -1.13
CA ILE A 178 7.04 -2.18 -1.94
C ILE A 178 5.60 -1.72 -2.17
N ALA A 179 4.90 -1.32 -1.10
CA ALA A 179 3.51 -0.91 -1.18
C ALA A 179 3.32 0.24 -2.17
N ARG A 180 4.25 1.19 -2.13
CA ARG A 180 4.31 2.33 -3.04
C ARG A 180 4.71 1.96 -4.45
N SER A 181 5.58 0.97 -4.63
CA SER A 181 5.95 0.47 -5.97
C SER A 181 4.74 -0.18 -6.64
N ILE A 182 3.92 -0.92 -5.87
CA ILE A 182 2.68 -1.52 -6.36
C ILE A 182 1.67 -0.44 -6.79
N GLN A 183 1.56 0.67 -6.05
CA GLN A 183 0.71 1.81 -6.47
C GLN A 183 1.17 2.41 -7.81
N LEU A 184 2.48 2.45 -8.08
CA LEU A 184 2.99 2.88 -9.39
C LEU A 184 2.67 1.90 -10.53
N LEU A 185 2.42 0.62 -10.22
CA LEU A 185 2.04 -0.41 -11.18
C LEU A 185 0.52 -0.42 -11.47
N GLU A 186 -0.30 0.23 -10.64
CA GLU A 186 -1.76 0.29 -10.81
C GLU A 186 -2.20 0.81 -12.20
N PRO A 187 -1.59 1.86 -12.79
CA PRO A 187 -1.96 2.36 -14.12
C PRO A 187 -1.73 1.36 -15.25
N LEU A 188 -0.89 0.35 -15.06
CA LEU A 188 -0.62 -0.69 -16.06
C LEU A 188 -1.76 -1.71 -16.14
N GLY A 189 -2.70 -1.70 -15.18
CA GLY A 189 -3.82 -2.66 -15.14
C GLY A 189 -3.40 -4.10 -14.87
N SER A 190 -2.17 -4.34 -14.40
CA SER A 190 -1.58 -5.67 -14.22
C SER A 190 -2.10 -6.47 -13.02
N GLY A 191 -3.05 -5.92 -12.25
CA GLY A 191 -3.73 -6.65 -11.17
C GLY A 191 -2.91 -6.88 -9.90
N TYR A 192 -1.80 -6.15 -9.72
CA TYR A 192 -1.03 -6.19 -8.48
C TYR A 192 -1.80 -5.48 -7.36
N ALA A 193 -2.01 -6.17 -6.24
CA ALA A 193 -2.74 -5.64 -5.10
C ALA A 193 -2.15 -6.16 -3.78
N ILE A 194 -2.22 -5.33 -2.75
CA ILE A 194 -1.87 -5.72 -1.38
C ILE A 194 -3.13 -6.23 -0.71
N ILE A 195 -3.05 -7.42 -0.13
CA ILE A 195 -4.15 -8.08 0.59
C ILE A 195 -3.71 -8.31 2.02
N ASN A 196 -4.62 -8.05 2.96
CA ASN A 196 -4.42 -8.30 4.37
C ASN A 196 -5.13 -9.61 4.72
N VAL A 197 -4.35 -10.69 4.85
CA VAL A 197 -4.90 -11.99 5.24
C VAL A 197 -4.95 -12.07 6.76
N PRO A 198 -6.06 -12.51 7.38
CA PRO A 198 -6.15 -12.67 8.83
C PRO A 198 -5.06 -13.63 9.33
N SER A 199 -4.26 -13.17 10.29
CA SER A 199 -3.12 -13.90 10.86
C SER A 199 -3.16 -13.81 12.37
N ILE A 200 -3.11 -14.95 13.05
CA ILE A 200 -3.00 -15.04 14.50
C ILE A 200 -1.59 -15.58 14.79
N GLY A 201 -0.60 -14.69 14.82
CA GLY A 201 0.80 -15.01 15.08
C GLY A 201 1.53 -13.83 15.75
N PRO A 202 2.59 -14.09 16.54
CA PRO A 202 3.24 -13.06 17.35
C PRO A 202 4.14 -12.18 16.46
N SER A 203 3.59 -11.10 15.92
CA SER A 203 4.40 -10.07 15.26
C SER A 203 4.07 -8.70 15.83
N SER A 204 4.21 -8.55 17.16
CA SER A 204 4.31 -7.28 17.90
C SER A 204 4.67 -7.48 19.39
N ALA A 205 5.41 -8.53 19.78
CA ALA A 205 5.79 -8.79 21.18
C ALA A 205 7.28 -8.53 21.50
N LEU A 206 7.97 -7.74 20.67
CA LEU A 206 9.36 -7.29 20.93
C LEU A 206 9.55 -5.78 20.71
N LEU A 207 8.57 -4.97 21.13
CA LEU A 207 8.84 -3.58 21.46
C LEU A 207 8.28 -3.32 22.86
N THR A 208 9.20 -2.95 23.74
CA THR A 208 9.10 -2.61 25.17
C THR A 208 7.84 -1.84 25.60
N PRO A 209 7.34 -2.06 26.84
CA PRO A 209 6.23 -1.29 27.38
C PRO A 209 6.75 0.01 28.01
N ASN A 210 6.74 1.13 27.29
CA ASN A 210 6.63 2.45 27.94
C ASN A 210 6.39 3.58 26.92
N SER A 211 5.20 4.18 26.96
CA SER A 211 5.01 5.62 27.19
C SER A 211 3.57 5.99 26.90
N SER A 212 2.85 6.36 27.95
CA SER A 212 1.56 7.04 27.89
C SER A 212 1.66 8.34 27.10
N THR A 213 0.99 8.44 25.95
CA THR A 213 0.53 9.74 25.43
C THR A 213 -0.84 9.61 24.77
N SER A 214 -1.74 10.43 25.29
CA SER A 214 -3.11 10.66 24.82
C SER A 214 -3.09 11.50 23.54
N GLY A 215 -3.92 11.14 22.55
CA GLY A 215 -4.51 12.12 21.62
C GLY A 215 -4.25 11.98 20.12
N LYS A 216 -5.37 11.83 19.37
CA LYS A 216 -5.66 12.27 17.98
C LYS A 216 -5.17 11.45 16.76
N ARG A 217 -6.17 10.81 16.13
CA ARG A 217 -6.47 10.53 14.69
C ARG A 217 -5.35 10.71 13.65
N GLY A 218 -5.09 9.63 12.89
CA GLY A 218 -4.51 9.63 11.54
C GLY A 218 -4.87 8.31 10.83
N ALA A 219 -5.37 8.39 9.60
CA ALA A 219 -5.82 7.24 8.80
C ALA A 219 -4.69 6.23 8.57
N GLY A 220 -4.92 4.99 8.99
CA GLY A 220 -3.94 3.89 8.95
C GLY A 220 -4.20 2.86 10.04
N SER A 221 -5.48 2.51 10.28
CA SER A 221 -5.84 1.45 11.23
C SER A 221 -5.54 0.09 10.58
N HIS A 222 -4.28 -0.34 10.65
CA HIS A 222 -3.96 -1.73 10.38
C HIS A 222 -4.58 -2.57 11.51
N PRO A 223 -5.51 -3.49 11.22
CA PRO A 223 -6.04 -4.39 12.24
C PRO A 223 -4.87 -5.23 12.79
N PRO A 224 -4.77 -5.40 14.13
CA PRO A 224 -3.57 -5.93 14.80
C PRO A 224 -3.23 -7.40 14.49
N ASN A 225 -4.06 -8.10 13.69
CA ASN A 225 -3.97 -9.53 13.42
C ASN A 225 -4.07 -9.84 11.91
N THR A 226 -3.33 -9.12 11.06
CA THR A 226 -3.30 -9.41 9.62
C THR A 226 -1.89 -9.46 9.08
N ARG A 227 -1.64 -10.37 8.14
CA ARG A 227 -0.39 -10.48 7.39
C ARG A 227 -0.58 -9.84 6.02
N GLN A 228 0.30 -8.91 5.68
CA GLN A 228 0.32 -8.28 4.36
C GLN A 228 0.91 -9.25 3.33
N MET A 229 0.19 -9.43 2.23
CA MET A 229 0.58 -10.28 1.12
C MET A 229 0.36 -9.53 -0.19
N VAL A 230 1.19 -9.80 -1.19
CA VAL A 230 1.08 -9.23 -2.53
C VAL A 230 0.45 -10.27 -3.44
N ARG A 231 -0.64 -9.90 -4.11
CA ARG A 231 -1.29 -10.67 -5.17
C ARG A 231 -0.88 -10.10 -6.51
N SER A 232 -0.57 -10.97 -7.46
CA SER A 232 -0.17 -10.61 -8.83
C SER A 232 -1.24 -10.93 -9.89
N VAL A 233 -2.33 -11.61 -9.52
CA VAL A 233 -3.37 -12.06 -10.46
C VAL A 233 -4.60 -11.14 -10.36
N PRO A 234 -5.17 -10.67 -11.50
CA PRO A 234 -6.30 -9.74 -11.54
C PRO A 234 -7.66 -10.36 -11.17
N ARG A 235 -7.69 -11.52 -10.50
CA ARG A 235 -8.94 -12.10 -9.97
C ARG A 235 -9.14 -11.64 -8.54
N GLU A 236 -10.36 -11.25 -8.21
CA GLU A 236 -10.76 -11.06 -6.83
C GLU A 236 -10.72 -12.39 -6.10
N MET A 237 -10.24 -12.35 -4.85
CA MET A 237 -10.18 -13.52 -4.00
C MET A 237 -11.42 -13.50 -3.13
N ASP A 238 -12.15 -14.61 -3.13
CA ASP A 238 -13.33 -14.75 -2.31
C ASP A 238 -12.99 -14.60 -0.81
N MET A 239 -13.95 -14.08 -0.03
CA MET A 239 -13.81 -13.96 1.42
C MET A 239 -13.55 -15.33 2.05
N ASP A 240 -14.18 -16.38 1.52
CA ASP A 240 -13.98 -17.74 1.99
C ASP A 240 -12.55 -18.22 1.73
N ALA A 241 -12.00 -17.96 0.54
CA ALA A 241 -10.61 -18.27 0.22
C ALA A 241 -9.62 -17.54 1.14
N GLN A 242 -9.90 -16.27 1.49
CA GLN A 242 -9.10 -15.51 2.47
C GLN A 242 -9.13 -16.15 3.86
N THR A 243 -10.29 -16.65 4.31
CA THR A 243 -10.37 -17.33 5.61
C THR A 243 -9.60 -18.66 5.62
N VAL A 244 -9.64 -19.42 4.52
CA VAL A 244 -8.89 -20.67 4.37
C VAL A 244 -7.38 -20.41 4.41
N LEU A 245 -6.90 -19.36 3.74
CA LEU A 245 -5.50 -18.93 3.82
C LEU A 245 -5.10 -18.50 5.23
N GLY A 246 -5.97 -17.79 5.95
CA GLY A 246 -5.69 -17.42 7.34
C GLY A 246 -5.63 -18.63 8.28
N LEU A 247 -6.47 -19.64 8.06
CA LEU A 247 -6.37 -20.93 8.78
C LEU A 247 -5.06 -21.64 8.50
N LEU A 248 -4.61 -21.65 7.24
CA LEU A 248 -3.31 -22.23 6.86
C LEU A 248 -2.14 -21.48 7.48
N LEU A 249 -2.22 -20.15 7.55
CA LEU A 249 -1.20 -19.32 8.19
C LEU A 249 -1.14 -19.58 9.71
N GLN A 250 -2.29 -19.77 10.37
CA GLN A 250 -2.37 -20.19 11.77
C GLN A 250 -1.85 -21.62 11.98
N ALA A 251 -2.14 -22.54 11.05
CA ALA A 251 -1.61 -23.90 11.10
C ALA A 251 -0.08 -23.89 10.90
N SER A 252 0.44 -23.01 10.04
CA SER A 252 1.87 -22.91 9.78
C SER A 252 2.66 -22.25 10.92
N SER A 253 2.04 -21.43 11.76
CA SER A 253 2.71 -20.87 12.94
C SER A 253 2.78 -21.87 14.11
N SER A 254 1.94 -22.90 14.10
CA SER A 254 1.89 -23.95 15.12
C SER A 254 2.56 -25.26 14.71
N ALA A 255 2.62 -25.55 13.40
CA ALA A 255 3.42 -26.63 12.85
C ALA A 255 4.88 -26.17 12.70
N GLY A 256 5.85 -26.99 13.13
CA GLY A 256 7.27 -26.75 12.92
C GLY A 256 7.69 -26.84 11.44
N THR A 257 8.82 -27.48 11.16
CA THR A 257 9.49 -27.54 9.83
C THR A 257 8.67 -28.19 8.69
N GLY A 258 7.42 -28.62 8.92
CA GLY A 258 6.58 -29.35 7.96
C GLY A 258 5.55 -28.51 7.19
N GLY A 259 5.47 -27.19 7.43
CA GLY A 259 4.45 -26.33 6.84
C GLY A 259 3.05 -26.58 7.41
N GLY A 260 2.24 -25.51 7.49
CA GLY A 260 0.84 -25.63 7.90
C GLY A 260 0.02 -26.38 6.86
N TYR A 261 -0.72 -27.40 7.29
CA TYR A 261 -1.73 -28.07 6.46
C TYR A 261 -3.11 -27.91 7.07
N ILE A 262 -4.13 -27.98 6.22
CA ILE A 262 -5.52 -28.07 6.64
C ILE A 262 -6.14 -29.34 6.08
N THR A 263 -7.14 -29.85 6.78
CA THR A 263 -8.02 -30.92 6.30
C THR A 263 -9.44 -30.39 6.19
N LEU A 264 -10.29 -31.09 5.45
CA LEU A 264 -11.69 -30.69 5.29
C LEU A 264 -12.39 -30.50 6.65
N ASP A 265 -12.12 -31.38 7.62
CA ASP A 265 -12.73 -31.31 8.95
C ASP A 265 -12.38 -30.01 9.69
N ILE A 266 -11.13 -29.54 9.58
CA ILE A 266 -10.68 -28.28 10.20
C ILE A 266 -11.41 -27.09 9.56
N VAL A 267 -11.67 -27.14 8.26
CA VAL A 267 -12.39 -26.08 7.54
C VAL A 267 -13.89 -26.09 7.88
N VAL A 268 -14.47 -27.24 8.18
CA VAL A 268 -15.89 -27.33 8.61
C VAL A 268 -16.09 -26.78 10.02
N GLN A 269 -15.11 -27.00 10.92
CA GLN A 269 -15.21 -26.55 12.29
C GLN A 269 -15.18 -25.02 12.44
N PRO A 270 -15.92 -24.46 13.42
CA PRO A 270 -15.86 -23.04 13.73
C PRO A 270 -14.48 -22.69 14.30
N ASN A 271 -13.94 -21.53 13.92
CA ASN A 271 -12.71 -21.01 14.48
C ASN A 271 -12.99 -19.66 15.15
N MET A 272 -13.07 -19.67 16.49
CA MET A 272 -13.35 -18.48 17.29
C MET A 272 -12.25 -17.43 17.19
N ALA A 273 -11.00 -17.82 16.97
CA ALA A 273 -9.88 -16.89 16.88
C ALA A 273 -9.93 -16.02 15.62
N MET A 274 -10.51 -16.54 14.53
CA MET A 274 -10.75 -15.81 13.29
C MET A 274 -12.18 -15.25 13.16
N GLY A 275 -13.02 -15.41 14.19
CA GLY A 275 -14.45 -15.05 14.12
C GLY A 275 -15.25 -15.87 13.10
N LYS A 276 -14.73 -17.03 12.71
CA LYS A 276 -15.31 -17.90 11.67
C LYS A 276 -16.35 -18.83 12.28
N THR A 277 -17.56 -18.82 11.71
CA THR A 277 -18.64 -19.76 12.06
C THR A 277 -18.42 -21.14 11.41
N ALA A 278 -19.15 -22.15 11.89
CA ALA A 278 -19.10 -23.48 11.31
C ALA A 278 -19.60 -23.46 9.86
N TRP A 279 -18.91 -24.16 8.96
CA TRP A 279 -19.26 -24.25 7.55
C TRP A 279 -19.94 -25.57 7.22
N THR A 280 -20.74 -25.61 6.15
CA THR A 280 -21.22 -26.88 5.61
C THR A 280 -20.10 -27.57 4.84
N GLN A 281 -20.16 -28.91 4.78
CA GLN A 281 -19.18 -29.72 4.03
C GLN A 281 -19.17 -29.37 2.54
N ASP A 282 -20.33 -29.09 1.94
CA ASP A 282 -20.45 -28.69 0.54
C ASP A 282 -19.80 -27.32 0.27
N ARG A 283 -19.92 -26.37 1.21
CA ARG A 283 -19.25 -25.06 1.09
C ARG A 283 -17.74 -25.22 1.22
N ALA A 284 -17.29 -25.99 2.21
CA ALA A 284 -15.87 -26.22 2.43
C ALA A 284 -15.21 -26.91 1.22
N SER A 285 -15.84 -27.93 0.65
CA SER A 285 -15.34 -28.62 -0.55
C SER A 285 -15.35 -27.71 -1.78
N ALA A 286 -16.43 -26.95 -2.01
CA ALA A 286 -16.49 -26.00 -3.13
C ALA A 286 -15.38 -24.92 -3.07
N VAL A 287 -15.09 -24.39 -1.88
CA VAL A 287 -14.01 -23.40 -1.70
C VAL A 287 -12.64 -24.03 -1.92
N LEU A 288 -12.40 -25.23 -1.37
CA LEU A 288 -11.13 -25.95 -1.58
C LEU A 288 -10.91 -26.30 -3.05
N ASP A 289 -11.93 -26.80 -3.75
CA ASP A 289 -11.88 -27.11 -5.18
C ASP A 289 -11.66 -25.84 -6.02
N GLY A 290 -12.33 -24.73 -5.65
CA GLY A 290 -12.14 -23.43 -6.29
C GLY A 290 -10.72 -22.90 -6.16
N MET A 291 -10.14 -23.00 -4.96
CA MET A 291 -8.75 -22.58 -4.72
C MET A 291 -7.73 -23.51 -5.40
N LEU A 292 -8.03 -24.80 -5.52
CA LEU A 292 -7.13 -25.79 -6.11
C LEU A 292 -7.14 -25.76 -7.64
N MET A 293 -8.33 -25.79 -8.26
CA MET A 293 -8.48 -25.86 -9.71
C MET A 293 -8.64 -24.47 -10.35
N GLY A 294 -9.28 -23.53 -9.65
CA GLY A 294 -9.62 -22.21 -10.19
C GLY A 294 -8.52 -21.18 -10.01
N GLU A 295 -7.90 -21.13 -8.82
CA GLU A 295 -6.88 -20.13 -8.47
C GLU A 295 -5.45 -20.69 -8.46
N GLY A 296 -5.28 -22.00 -8.24
CA GLY A 296 -3.96 -22.63 -8.11
C GLY A 296 -3.21 -22.19 -6.84
N THR A 297 -3.94 -21.77 -5.80
CA THR A 297 -3.38 -21.26 -4.54
C THR A 297 -3.19 -22.35 -3.49
N LEU A 298 -3.80 -23.53 -3.72
CA LEU A 298 -3.70 -24.72 -2.88
C LEU A 298 -3.10 -25.91 -3.62
N TRP A 299 -2.40 -26.73 -2.85
CA TRP A 299 -1.85 -28.02 -3.24
C TRP A 299 -2.51 -29.10 -2.40
N VAL A 300 -2.85 -30.25 -2.99
CA VAL A 300 -3.45 -31.38 -2.28
C VAL A 300 -2.47 -32.55 -2.21
N ASP A 301 -2.37 -33.15 -1.03
CA ASP A 301 -1.74 -34.44 -0.81
C ASP A 301 -2.82 -35.49 -0.53
N ASN A 302 -3.01 -36.37 -1.52
CA ASN A 302 -3.93 -37.51 -1.46
C ASN A 302 -3.25 -38.80 -0.99
N GLN A 303 -1.95 -38.77 -0.68
CA GLN A 303 -1.21 -39.95 -0.22
C GLN A 303 -1.46 -40.23 1.27
N VAL A 304 -2.10 -39.29 1.98
CA VAL A 304 -2.47 -39.39 3.39
C VAL A 304 -3.97 -39.23 3.55
N PHE A 305 -4.57 -40.03 4.43
CA PHE A 305 -5.99 -39.91 4.80
C PHE A 305 -6.13 -39.35 6.23
N PRO A 306 -6.94 -38.30 6.45
CA PRO A 306 -7.68 -37.52 5.46
C PRO A 306 -6.75 -36.66 4.59
N ALA A 307 -7.21 -36.33 3.37
CA ALA A 307 -6.43 -35.54 2.40
C ALA A 307 -6.01 -34.19 2.99
N ARG A 308 -4.75 -33.81 2.74
CA ARG A 308 -4.14 -32.60 3.31
C ARG A 308 -3.99 -31.53 2.24
N TYR A 309 -4.37 -30.31 2.58
CA TYR A 309 -4.22 -29.16 1.71
C TYR A 309 -3.15 -28.22 2.25
N TYR A 310 -2.32 -27.70 1.36
CA TYR A 310 -1.19 -26.83 1.64
C TYR A 310 -1.29 -25.56 0.81
N SER A 311 -0.77 -24.44 1.31
CA SER A 311 -0.54 -23.25 0.49
C SER A 311 0.91 -22.81 0.63
N LEU A 312 1.57 -22.66 -0.52
CA LEU A 312 2.93 -22.13 -0.58
C LEU A 312 2.99 -20.65 -0.21
N ALA A 313 1.89 -19.91 -0.42
CA ALA A 313 1.79 -18.51 -0.01
C ALA A 313 1.74 -18.34 1.53
N ALA A 314 1.28 -19.37 2.25
CA ALA A 314 1.23 -19.37 3.71
C ALA A 314 2.52 -19.91 4.37
N SER A 315 3.38 -20.59 3.61
CA SER A 315 4.65 -21.10 4.13
C SER A 315 5.65 -19.97 4.29
N THR A 316 6.27 -19.85 5.47
CA THR A 316 7.21 -18.75 5.78
C THR A 316 8.64 -19.04 5.31
N SER A 317 8.92 -20.25 4.82
CA SER A 317 10.22 -20.60 4.23
C SER A 317 10.01 -21.58 3.08
N MET A 318 10.25 -21.14 1.86
CA MET A 318 10.29 -22.06 0.72
C MET A 318 11.71 -22.49 0.34
N PHE A 319 12.75 -21.90 0.95
CA PHE A 319 14.15 -22.29 0.86
C PHE A 319 14.91 -21.81 2.11
#